data_AF-A0A438FF77-F1
#
_entry.id   AF-A0A438FF77-F1
#
_cell.length_a   1.000
_cell.length_b   1.000
_cell.length_c   1.000
_cell.angle_alpha   90.00
_cell.angle_beta   90.00
_cell.angle_gamma   90.00
#
_symmetry.space_group_name_H-M   'P 1'
#
loop_
_entity.id
_entity.type
_entity.pdbx_description
1 polymer ?
#
loop_
_entity_poly.entity_id
_entity_poly.type
_entity_poly.pdbx_seq_one_letter_code
_entity_poly.pdbx_strand_id
1 'polypeptide(L)' 'MDSTSSISTNVNNIPMLNGTNFKKWKEHVIIVLGCMDLDYALRKDHPAHLTGASTTKQRDAIEKWERSNA' A
#
# COMPACT_ATOMS: atom_id res chain seq x y z
N MET A 1 -8.11 22.60 4.28
CA MET A 1 -8.42 21.60 3.24
C MET A 1 -8.06 20.26 3.84
N ASP A 2 -9.08 19.51 4.23
CA ASP A 2 -8.90 18.29 5.01
C ASP A 2 -8.18 17.25 4.15
N SER A 3 -7.12 16.64 4.70
CA SER A 3 -6.33 15.61 4.01
C SER A 3 -7.19 14.46 3.51
N THR A 4 -8.31 14.19 4.19
CA THR A 4 -9.35 13.23 3.79
C THR A 4 -10.07 13.58 2.50
N SER A 5 -10.38 14.85 2.24
CA SER A 5 -11.03 15.31 1.00
C SER A 5 -10.08 15.23 -0.20
N SER A 6 -8.78 15.41 0.03
CA SER A 6 -7.75 15.28 -1.01
C SER A 6 -7.53 13.82 -1.40
N ILE A 7 -7.54 12.90 -0.43
CA ILE A 7 -7.42 11.46 -0.70
C ILE A 7 -8.64 10.92 -1.47
N SER A 8 -9.87 11.29 -1.09
CA SER A 8 -11.08 10.82 -1.78
C SER A 8 -11.13 11.24 -3.26
N THR A 9 -10.70 12.48 -3.54
CA THR A 9 -10.60 12.98 -4.93
C THR A 9 -9.56 12.20 -5.73
N ASN A 10 -8.44 11.81 -5.12
CA ASN A 10 -7.39 11.04 -5.79
C ASN A 10 -7.80 9.57 -6.07
N VAL A 11 -8.57 8.94 -5.15
CA VAL A 11 -9.13 7.59 -5.36
C VAL A 11 -10.04 7.57 -6.59
N ASN A 12 -10.91 8.58 -6.74
CA ASN A 12 -11.84 8.69 -7.88
C ASN A 12 -11.12 8.87 -9.23
N ASN A 13 -9.84 9.25 -9.23
CA ASN A 13 -9.03 9.45 -10.42
C ASN A 13 -8.21 8.21 -10.81
N ILE A 14 -8.28 7.10 -10.07
CA ILE A 14 -7.62 5.84 -10.46
C ILE A 14 -8.34 5.29 -11.70
N PRO A 15 -7.68 5.20 -12.88
CA PRO A 15 -8.33 4.64 -14.06
C PRO A 15 -8.60 3.15 -13.87
N MET A 16 -9.70 2.61 -14.38
CA MET A 16 -9.94 1.17 -14.31
C MET A 16 -8.81 0.40 -15.03
N LEU A 17 -8.27 -0.66 -14.41
CA LEU A 17 -7.22 -1.47 -15.03
C LEU A 17 -7.74 -2.14 -16.31
N ASN A 18 -6.97 -2.03 -17.37
CA ASN A 18 -7.20 -2.69 -18.65
C ASN A 18 -5.86 -3.21 -19.22
N GLY A 19 -5.93 -3.89 -20.37
CA GLY A 19 -4.76 -4.55 -20.96
C GLY A 19 -3.62 -3.61 -21.40
N THR A 20 -3.83 -2.29 -21.45
CA THR A 20 -2.83 -1.34 -22.00
C THR A 20 -2.38 -0.27 -20.99
N ASN A 21 -3.10 -0.09 -19.88
CA ASN A 21 -2.88 1.04 -18.97
C ASN A 21 -2.16 0.68 -17.66
N PHE A 22 -1.62 -0.53 -17.53
CA PHE A 22 -1.01 -1.03 -16.28
C PHE A 22 -0.04 -0.03 -15.62
N LYS A 23 0.86 0.59 -16.40
CA LYS A 23 1.81 1.57 -15.86
C LYS A 23 1.12 2.76 -15.18
N LYS A 24 0.12 3.36 -15.85
CA LYS A 24 -0.62 4.51 -15.34
C LYS A 24 -1.51 4.12 -14.16
N TRP A 25 -2.19 2.97 -14.26
CA TRP A 25 -3.00 2.43 -13.18
C TRP A 25 -2.17 2.19 -11.92
N LYS A 26 -1.05 1.48 -12.06
CA LYS A 26 -0.13 1.17 -10.95
C LYS A 26 0.39 2.43 -10.26
N GLU A 27 0.76 3.45 -11.02
CA GLU A 27 1.24 4.73 -10.48
C GLU A 27 0.17 5.42 -9.61
N HIS A 28 -1.07 5.50 -10.08
CA HIS A 28 -2.16 6.14 -9.31
C HIS A 28 -2.50 5.34 -8.05
N VAL A 29 -2.52 4.00 -8.14
CA VAL A 29 -2.73 3.13 -6.99
C VAL A 29 -1.64 3.34 -5.92
N ILE A 30 -0.37 3.40 -6.31
CA ILE A 30 0.75 3.62 -5.38
C ILE A 30 0.65 5.00 -4.72
N ILE A 31 0.29 6.05 -5.46
CA ILE A 31 0.15 7.40 -4.91
C ILE A 31 -0.94 7.44 -3.83
N VAL A 32 -2.13 6.90 -4.14
CA VAL A 32 -3.27 6.92 -3.23
C VAL A 32 -2.97 6.10 -1.97
N LEU A 33 -2.46 4.88 -2.13
CA LEU A 33 -2.10 4.03 -0.97
C LEU A 33 -0.96 4.63 -0.16
N GLY A 34 -0.02 5.34 -0.79
CA GLY A 34 1.04 6.06 -0.09
C GLY A 34 0.54 7.22 0.73
N CYS A 35 -0.47 7.96 0.26
CA CYS A 35 -1.14 8.98 1.07
C CYS A 35 -1.91 8.39 2.27
N MET A 36 -2.21 7.09 2.25
CA MET A 36 -2.91 6.36 3.31
C MET A 36 -1.98 5.53 4.21
N ASP A 37 -0.67 5.56 3.96
CA ASP A 37 0.34 4.69 4.60
C ASP A 37 0.08 3.17 4.41
N LEU A 38 -0.59 2.79 3.31
CA LEU A 38 -0.97 1.42 2.95
C LEU A 38 -0.17 0.87 1.76
N ASP A 39 0.91 1.53 1.33
CA ASP A 39 1.71 1.09 0.18
C ASP A 39 2.88 0.17 0.55
N TYR A 40 2.99 -0.26 1.81
CA TYR A 40 4.14 -1.01 2.28
C TYR A 40 4.29 -2.35 1.57
N ALA A 41 3.19 -3.10 1.42
CA ALA A 41 3.18 -4.39 0.72
C ALA A 41 3.45 -4.27 -0.79
N LEU A 42 3.22 -3.10 -1.39
CA LEU A 42 3.55 -2.84 -2.79
C LEU A 42 5.03 -2.53 -3.02
N ARG A 43 5.73 -2.09 -1.97
CA ARG A 43 7.14 -1.66 -2.02
C ARG A 43 8.12 -2.68 -1.43
N LYS A 44 7.61 -3.61 -0.61
CA LYS A 44 8.39 -4.59 0.12
C LYS A 44 7.84 -5.97 -0.13
N ASP A 45 8.74 -6.90 -0.41
CA ASP A 45 8.40 -8.32 -0.46
C ASP A 45 7.81 -8.77 0.87
N HIS A 46 6.96 -9.79 0.82
CA HIS A 46 6.39 -10.41 2.00
C HIS A 46 7.53 -10.82 2.97
N PRO A 47 7.55 -10.29 4.21
CA PRO A 47 8.58 -10.67 5.16
C PRO A 47 8.48 -12.16 5.51
N ALA A 48 9.60 -12.74 5.95
CA ALA A 48 9.61 -14.14 6.39
C ALA A 48 8.70 -14.32 7.62
N HIS A 49 8.04 -15.48 7.72
CA HIS A 49 7.15 -15.79 8.85
C HIS A 49 7.82 -15.53 10.21
N LEU A 50 7.03 -15.00 11.15
CA LEU A 50 7.48 -14.82 12.53
C LEU A 50 7.76 -16.16 13.20
N THR A 51 8.79 -16.16 14.04
CA THR A 51 9.13 -17.24 14.96
C THR A 51 9.08 -16.72 16.40
N GLY A 52 9.17 -17.61 17.40
CA GLY A 52 9.22 -17.21 18.80
C GLY A 52 10.38 -16.26 19.14
N ALA A 53 11.47 -16.32 18.37
CA ALA A 53 12.65 -15.48 18.54
C ALA A 53 12.62 -14.19 17.71
N SER A 54 11.53 -13.91 16.98
CA SER A 54 11.44 -12.72 16.13
C SER A 54 11.50 -11.44 16.96
N THR A 55 12.35 -10.54 16.48
CA THR A 55 12.54 -9.20 17.06
C THR A 55 11.29 -8.34 16.89
N THR A 56 11.12 -7.32 17.74
CA THR A 56 10.04 -6.33 17.60
C THR A 56 9.99 -5.75 16.19
N LYS A 57 11.15 -5.36 15.62
CA LYS A 57 11.22 -4.82 14.25
C LYS A 57 10.67 -5.77 13.18
N GLN A 58 10.90 -7.08 13.32
CA GLN A 58 10.35 -8.08 12.39
C GLN A 58 8.84 -8.22 12.54
N ARG A 59 8.33 -8.13 13.77
CA ARG A 59 6.89 -8.15 14.05
C ARG A 59 6.20 -6.91 13.47
N ASP A 60 6.78 -5.73 13.71
CA ASP A 60 6.27 -4.47 13.17
C ASP A 60 6.26 -4.47 11.63
N ALA A 61 7.29 -5.05 11.00
CA ALA A 61 7.37 -5.15 9.55
C ALA A 61 6.26 -6.04 8.97
N ILE A 62 5.93 -7.15 9.64
CA ILE A 62 4.85 -8.05 9.21
C ILE A 62 3.50 -7.42 9.43
N GLU A 63 3.25 -6.82 10.60
CA GLU A 63 2.00 -6.09 10.86
C GLU A 63 1.76 -5.00 9.83
N LYS A 64 2.80 -4.19 9.52
CA LYS A 64 2.69 -3.13 8.50
C LYS A 64 2.44 -3.69 7.11
N TRP A 65 3.05 -4.83 6.78
CA TRP A 65 2.83 -5.51 5.50
C TRP A 65 1.42 -6.08 5.40
N GLU A 66 0.96 -6.82 6.41
CA GLU A 66 -0.39 -7.39 6.47
C GLU A 66 -1.45 -6.30 6.39
N ARG A 67 -1.30 -5.19 7.13
CA ARG A 67 -2.21 -4.05 7.05
C ARG A 67 -2.28 -3.43 5.66
N SER A 68 -1.17 -3.41 4.94
CA SER A 68 -1.10 -2.87 3.57
C SER A 68 -1.59 -3.84 2.50
N ASN A 69 -1.71 -5.14 2.83
CA ASN A 69 -2.16 -6.20 1.93
C ASN A 69 -3.60 -6.69 2.24
N ALA A 70 -4.26 -6.09 3.22
CA ALA A 70 -5.59 -6.45 3.69
C ALA A 70 -6.74 -6.06 2.72
#